data_AF-A0A7Y2K3Z0-F1
#
_entry.id   AF-A0A7Y2K3Z0-F1
#
_cell.length_a   1.000
_cell.length_b   1.000
_cell.length_c   1.000
_cell.angle_alpha   90.00
_cell.angle_beta   90.00
_cell.angle_gamma   90.00
#
_symmetry.space_group_name_H-M   'P 1'
#
loop_
_entity.id
_entity.type
_entity.pdbx_description
1 polymer ?
#
loop_
_entity_poly.entity_id
_entity_poly.type
_entity_poly.pdbx_seq_one_letter_code
_entity_poly.pdbx_strand_id
1 'polypeptide(L)'
;MNRESINRREAILSAANNLRWEVGENFHDKLMESIYAKASNISGKAVTAPGKKARFSWERNLDRLLTSRYLGFPVMFLILGIVFWLTVEGANVPSGLLASLLIDTLHPVLK
;
A
#
# COMPACT_ATOMS: atom_id res chain seq x y z
N MET A 1 7.59 -8.64 -52.19
CA MET A 1 8.33 -8.06 -51.05
C MET A 1 8.97 -6.76 -51.53
N ASN A 2 8.63 -5.62 -50.92
CA ASN A 2 8.96 -4.28 -51.44
C ASN A 2 10.46 -3.95 -51.26
N ARG A 3 11.15 -3.40 -52.27
CA ARG A 3 12.59 -3.05 -52.22
C ARG A 3 12.92 -2.11 -51.05
N GLU A 4 11.99 -1.22 -50.72
CA GLU A 4 12.09 -0.30 -49.60
C GLU A 4 12.18 -1.02 -48.25
N SER A 5 11.47 -2.15 -48.09
CA SER A 5 11.52 -2.97 -46.88
C SER A 5 12.84 -3.72 -46.71
N ILE A 6 13.50 -4.09 -47.81
CA ILE A 6 14.80 -4.75 -47.80
C ILE A 6 15.87 -3.73 -47.37
N ASN A 7 15.85 -2.52 -47.93
CA ASN A 7 16.78 -1.45 -47.58
C ASN A 7 16.65 -1.02 -46.11
N ARG A 8 15.43 -0.93 -45.57
CA ARG A 8 15.23 -0.59 -44.16
C ARG A 8 15.79 -1.65 -43.21
N ARG A 9 15.60 -2.94 -43.52
CA ARG A 9 16.17 -4.04 -42.72
C ARG A 9 17.69 -3.99 -42.73
N GLU A 10 18.28 -3.80 -43.90
CA GLU A 10 19.74 -3.72 -44.06
C GLU A 10 20.31 -2.51 -43.29
N ALA A 11 19.63 -1.36 -43.32
CA ALA A 11 20.01 -0.19 -42.54
C ALA A 11 19.96 -0.42 -41.03
N ILE A 12 18.97 -1.17 -40.54
CA ILE A 12 18.86 -1.53 -39.11
C ILE A 12 19.99 -2.50 -38.73
N LEU A 13 20.27 -3.50 -39.57
CA LEU A 13 21.34 -4.47 -39.33
C LEU A 13 22.72 -3.82 -39.34
N SER A 14 22.98 -2.89 -40.26
CA SER A 14 24.25 -2.17 -40.33
C SER A 14 24.44 -1.24 -39.14
N ALA A 15 23.39 -0.52 -38.72
CA ALA A 15 23.42 0.30 -37.51
C ALA A 15 23.68 -0.54 -36.25
N ALA A 16 23.00 -1.69 -36.11
CA ALA A 16 23.20 -2.59 -34.98
C ALA A 16 24.61 -3.19 -34.93
N ASN A 17 25.18 -3.54 -36.09
CA ASN A 17 26.55 -4.04 -36.17
C ASN A 17 27.57 -2.96 -35.77
N ASN A 18 27.39 -1.72 -36.22
CA ASN A 18 28.27 -0.61 -35.83
C ASN A 18 28.22 -0.33 -34.33
N LEU A 19 27.00 -0.26 -33.74
CA LEU A 19 26.85 -0.09 -32.30
C LEU A 19 27.49 -1.22 -31.51
N ARG A 20 27.39 -2.47 -31.99
CA ARG A 20 28.00 -3.63 -31.33
C ARG A 20 29.51 -3.47 -31.15
N TRP A 21 30.21 -2.86 -32.12
CA TRP A 21 31.65 -2.60 -32.00
C TRP A 21 31.96 -1.46 -31.01
N GLU A 22 31.07 -0.46 -30.89
CA GLU A 22 31.22 0.68 -29.99
C GLU A 22 30.96 0.32 -28.52
N VAL A 23 30.12 -0.69 -28.29
CA VAL A 23 29.67 -1.13 -26.96
C VAL A 23 30.82 -1.72 -26.11
N GLY A 24 31.91 -2.18 -26.72
CA GLY A 24 33.14 -2.59 -26.05
C GLY A 24 33.01 -3.83 -25.16
N GLU A 25 34.13 -4.47 -24.79
CA GLU A 25 34.11 -5.73 -24.02
C GLU A 25 33.46 -5.58 -22.63
N ASN A 26 33.54 -4.39 -22.03
CA ASN A 26 33.05 -4.12 -20.68
C ASN A 26 31.53 -3.92 -20.57
N PHE A 27 30.79 -3.96 -21.68
CA PHE A 27 29.33 -3.77 -21.63
C PHE A 27 28.62 -4.87 -20.87
N HIS A 28 29.05 -6.12 -21.07
CA HIS A 28 28.45 -7.25 -20.37
C HIS A 28 28.64 -7.11 -18.86
N ASP A 29 29.81 -6.69 -18.42
CA ASP A 29 30.13 -6.49 -17.00
C ASP A 29 29.29 -5.36 -16.40
N LYS A 30 29.20 -4.20 -17.08
CA LYS A 30 28.34 -3.09 -16.63
C LYS A 30 26.86 -3.46 -16.62
N LEU A 31 26.40 -4.24 -17.59
CA LEU A 31 25.03 -4.72 -17.66
C LEU A 31 24.75 -5.63 -16.46
N MET A 32 25.62 -6.60 -16.21
CA MET A 32 25.51 -7.50 -15.06
C MET A 32 25.54 -6.73 -13.74
N GLU A 33 26.47 -5.80 -13.56
CA GLU A 33 26.54 -4.94 -12.38
C GLU A 33 25.21 -4.20 -12.14
N SER A 34 24.62 -3.62 -13.18
CA SER A 34 23.35 -2.90 -13.08
C SER A 34 22.18 -3.82 -12.70
N ILE A 35 22.15 -5.05 -13.24
CA ILE A 35 21.12 -6.05 -12.93
C ILE A 35 21.25 -6.47 -11.46
N TYR A 36 22.46 -6.82 -11.01
CA TYR A 36 22.71 -7.21 -9.63
C TYR A 36 22.44 -6.07 -8.64
N ALA A 37 22.83 -4.84 -8.97
CA ALA A 37 22.55 -3.67 -8.15
C ALA A 37 21.03 -3.44 -7.98
N LYS A 38 20.26 -3.58 -9.07
CA LYS A 38 18.79 -3.49 -9.02
C LYS A 38 18.18 -4.64 -8.21
N ALA A 39 18.62 -5.87 -8.43
CA ALA A 39 18.13 -7.03 -7.68
C ALA A 39 18.42 -6.90 -6.17
N SER A 40 19.59 -6.40 -5.80
CA SER A 40 19.98 -6.11 -4.41
C SER A 40 19.09 -5.03 -3.78
N ASN A 41 18.79 -3.96 -4.52
CA ASN A 41 17.89 -2.90 -4.04
C ASN A 41 16.47 -3.42 -3.82
N ILE A 42 15.93 -4.20 -4.77
CA ILE A 42 14.59 -4.78 -4.66
C ILE A 42 14.52 -5.76 -3.49
N SER A 43 15.47 -6.69 -3.39
CA SER A 43 15.50 -7.67 -2.30
C SER A 43 15.69 -7.01 -0.93
N GLY A 44 16.52 -5.96 -0.84
CA GLY A 44 16.68 -5.18 0.39
C GLY A 44 15.43 -4.43 0.84
N LYS A 45 14.49 -4.14 -0.08
CA LYS A 45 13.18 -3.56 0.23
C LYS A 45 12.11 -4.62 0.52
N ALA A 46 12.12 -5.73 -0.20
CA ALA A 46 11.08 -6.76 -0.15
C ALA A 46 11.30 -7.80 0.96
N VAL A 47 12.56 -8.08 1.33
CA VAL A 47 12.90 -9.15 2.27
C VAL A 47 13.27 -8.57 3.63
N THR A 48 12.59 -9.03 4.68
CA THR A 48 12.96 -8.72 6.07
C THR A 48 13.94 -9.77 6.58
N ALA A 49 15.24 -9.47 6.58
CA ALA A 49 16.26 -10.34 7.18
C ALA A 49 16.26 -10.20 8.72
N PRO A 50 16.37 -11.30 9.48
CA PRO A 50 16.54 -11.22 10.94
C PRO A 50 17.85 -10.48 11.25
N GLY A 51 17.74 -9.34 11.97
CA GLY A 51 18.89 -8.54 12.43
C GLY A 51 19.16 -7.21 11.70
N LYS A 52 18.52 -6.92 10.56
CA LYS A 52 18.63 -5.59 9.91
C LYS A 52 17.39 -4.72 10.20
N LYS A 53 17.60 -3.46 10.59
CA LYS A 53 16.52 -2.47 10.79
C LYS A 53 15.88 -2.14 9.44
N ALA A 54 14.77 -2.80 9.12
CA ALA A 54 13.94 -2.46 7.97
C ALA A 54 13.38 -1.03 8.14
N ARG A 55 13.44 -0.22 7.07
CA ARG A 55 12.87 1.15 7.03
C ARG A 55 11.35 1.17 7.26
N PHE A 56 10.64 0.07 7.00
CA PHE A 56 9.22 -0.17 7.32
C PHE A 56 8.98 -0.62 8.78
N SER A 57 9.80 -0.12 9.71
CA SER A 57 9.67 -0.49 11.12
C SER A 57 8.35 -0.01 11.74
N TRP A 58 7.79 1.12 11.28
CA TRP A 58 6.59 1.70 11.88
C TRP A 58 5.35 0.83 11.69
N GLU A 59 5.06 0.40 10.46
CA GLU A 59 3.94 -0.51 10.16
C GLU A 59 4.08 -1.83 10.94
N ARG A 60 5.28 -2.42 10.92
CA ARG A 60 5.55 -3.68 11.63
C ARG A 60 5.51 -3.53 13.16
N ASN A 61 5.88 -2.36 13.69
CA ASN A 61 5.77 -2.08 15.12
C ASN A 61 4.32 -1.88 15.53
N LEU A 62 3.51 -1.23 14.67
CA LEU A 62 2.08 -1.06 14.89
C LEU A 62 1.35 -2.40 14.83
N ASP A 63 1.63 -3.23 13.83
CA ASP A 63 1.09 -4.59 13.75
C ASP A 63 1.50 -5.43 14.95
N ARG A 64 2.75 -5.30 15.41
CA ARG A 64 3.23 -5.99 16.61
C ARG A 64 2.55 -5.47 17.88
N LEU A 65 2.24 -4.19 17.95
CA LEU A 65 1.51 -3.58 19.06
C LEU A 65 0.07 -4.13 19.11
N LEU A 66 -0.62 -4.09 17.97
CA LEU A 66 -2.01 -4.55 17.79
C LEU A 66 -2.15 -6.07 17.95
N THR A 67 -1.18 -6.85 17.48
CA THR A 67 -1.22 -8.32 17.49
C THR A 67 -0.54 -8.93 18.72
N SER A 68 0.03 -8.11 19.62
CA SER A 68 0.64 -8.67 20.83
C SER A 68 -0.42 -9.26 21.76
N ARG A 69 -0.10 -10.41 22.38
CA ARG A 69 -0.98 -11.11 23.32
C ARG A 69 -1.44 -10.23 24.50
N TYR A 70 -0.63 -9.26 24.91
CA TYR A 70 -0.89 -8.42 26.07
C TYR A 70 -1.48 -7.05 25.72
N LEU A 71 -1.13 -6.44 24.59
CA LEU A 71 -1.63 -5.10 24.20
C LEU A 71 -2.80 -5.19 23.20
N GLY A 72 -2.94 -6.29 22.46
CA GLY A 72 -4.07 -6.49 21.56
C GLY A 72 -5.41 -6.55 22.29
N PHE A 73 -5.48 -7.26 23.42
CA PHE A 73 -6.71 -7.35 24.21
C PHE A 73 -7.14 -5.98 24.76
N PRO A 74 -6.31 -5.21 25.49
CA PRO A 74 -6.64 -3.83 25.91
C PRO A 74 -7.07 -2.91 24.76
N VAL A 75 -6.36 -2.93 23.63
CA VAL A 75 -6.71 -2.09 22.46
C VAL A 75 -8.08 -2.47 21.91
N MET A 76 -8.40 -3.77 21.86
CA MET A 76 -9.71 -4.24 21.43
C MET A 76 -10.84 -3.73 22.34
N PHE A 77 -10.67 -3.75 23.68
CA PHE A 77 -11.65 -3.18 24.61
C PHE A 77 -11.79 -1.67 24.47
N LEU A 78 -10.68 -0.97 24.22
CA LEU A 78 -10.69 0.48 24.05
C LEU A 78 -11.48 0.87 22.80
N ILE A 79 -11.23 0.20 21.67
CA ILE A 79 -11.98 0.40 20.43
C ILE A 79 -13.46 0.05 20.63
N LEU A 80 -13.74 -1.09 21.26
CA LEU A 80 -15.12 -1.51 21.57
C LEU A 80 -15.83 -0.46 22.43
N GLY A 81 -15.18 0.04 23.47
CA GLY A 81 -15.71 1.07 24.37
C GLY A 81 -15.98 2.39 23.65
N ILE A 82 -15.11 2.82 22.73
CA ILE A 82 -15.34 4.01 21.89
C ILE A 82 -16.57 3.81 21.01
N VAL A 83 -16.69 2.67 20.33
CA VAL A 83 -17.83 2.37 19.47
C VAL A 83 -19.13 2.31 20.28
N PHE A 84 -19.10 1.66 21.45
CA PHE A 84 -20.25 1.59 22.34
C PHE A 84 -20.67 2.97 22.85
N TRP A 85 -19.70 3.80 23.28
CA TRP A 85 -19.95 5.15 23.73
C TRP A 85 -20.57 6.02 22.63
N LEU A 86 -19.98 5.97 21.43
CA LEU A 86 -20.51 6.68 20.26
C LEU A 86 -21.93 6.25 19.92
N THR A 87 -22.24 4.95 20.08
CA THR A 87 -23.58 4.41 19.81
C THR A 87 -24.60 4.87 20.86
N VAL A 88 -24.22 4.86 22.15
CA VAL A 88 -25.10 5.27 23.25
C VAL A 88 -25.40 6.77 23.18
N GLU A 89 -24.38 7.61 23.05
CA GLU A 89 -24.55 9.06 22.90
C GLU A 89 -25.25 9.40 21.57
N GLY A 90 -24.90 8.68 20.51
CA GLY A 90 -25.52 8.84 19.19
C GLY A 90 -27.00 8.48 19.18
N ALA A 91 -27.45 7.53 20.02
CA ALA A 91 -28.86 7.16 20.18
C ALA A 91 -29.64 8.14 21.08
N ASN A 92 -28.96 8.91 21.94
CA ASN A 92 -29.60 9.90 22.79
C ASN A 92 -30.29 10.99 21.96
N VAL A 93 -29.65 11.46 20.89
CA VAL A 93 -30.17 12.47 19.95
C VAL A 93 -31.49 12.05 19.25
N PRO A 94 -31.58 10.90 18.55
CA PRO A 94 -32.81 10.44 17.92
C PRO A 94 -33.88 10.05 18.94
N SER A 95 -33.50 9.55 20.12
CA SER A 95 -34.49 9.26 21.18
C SER A 95 -35.18 10.54 21.67
N GLY A 96 -34.42 11.64 21.81
CA GLY A 96 -34.96 12.95 22.16
C GLY A 96 -35.89 13.51 21.09
N LEU A 97 -35.57 13.30 19.81
CA LEU A 97 -36.43 13.68 18.68
C LEU A 97 -37.72 12.85 18.62
N LEU A 98 -37.64 11.55 18.90
CA LEU A 98 -38.83 10.71 19.00
C LEU A 98 -39.69 11.09 20.22
N ALA A 99 -39.05 11.40 21.34
CA ALA A 99 -39.74 11.84 22.55
C ALA A 99 -40.47 13.16 22.32
N SER A 100 -39.83 14.16 21.70
CA SER A 100 -40.51 15.43 21.36
C SER A 100 -41.62 15.21 20.33
N LEU A 101 -41.39 14.42 19.28
CA LEU A 101 -42.40 14.17 18.25
C LEU A 101 -43.61 13.41 18.81
N LEU A 102 -43.42 12.44 19.71
CA LEU A 102 -44.51 11.65 20.26
C LEU A 102 -45.19 12.32 21.47
N ILE A 103 -44.44 13.02 22.33
CA ILE A 103 -45.01 13.70 23.50
C ILE A 103 -45.57 15.07 23.11
N ASP A 104 -44.82 15.92 22.40
CA ASP A 104 -45.31 17.27 22.09
C ASP A 104 -46.38 17.28 21.00
N THR A 105 -46.37 16.31 20.08
CA THR A 105 -47.35 16.29 18.96
C THR A 105 -48.55 15.38 19.22
N LEU A 106 -48.39 14.25 19.94
CA LEU A 106 -49.48 13.29 20.15
C LEU A 106 -50.27 13.56 21.44
N HIS A 107 -49.61 14.03 22.49
CA HIS A 107 -50.25 14.35 23.77
C HIS A 107 -51.31 15.48 23.69
N PRO A 108 -51.13 16.58 22.92
CA PRO A 108 -52.19 17.58 22.76
C PRO A 108 -53.31 17.15 21.80
N VAL A 109 -53.14 16.06 21.04
CA VAL A 109 -54.17 15.51 20.12
C VAL A 109 -55.05 14.47 20.81
N LEU A 110 -54.58 13.86 21.91
CA LEU A 110 -55.32 12.89 22.72
C LEU A 110 -56.02 13.51 23.97
N LYS A 111 -56.03 14.84 24.10
CA LYS A 111 -56.76 15.57 25.15
C LYS A 111 -57.83 16.44 24.53
#